data_AF-A0A917YFV8-F1
#
_entry.id   AF-A0A917YFV8-F1
#
_cell.length_a   1.000
_cell.length_b   1.000
_cell.length_c   1.000
_cell.angle_alpha   90.00
_cell.angle_beta   90.00
_cell.angle_gamma   90.00
#
_symmetry.space_group_name_H-M   'P 1'
#
loop_
_entity.id
_entity.type
_entity.pdbx_description
1 polymer ?
#
loop_
_entity_poly.entity_id
_entity_poly.type
_entity_poly.pdbx_seq_one_letter_code
_entity_poly.pdbx_strand_id
1 'polypeptide(L)' 'MELLGLRRVRLYDARSSCFTFLANNGVPDHILARWAGHTNVKTTKRWYVKPDVEDLRGAATTWDGLHVGAAEGQE' A
#
# COMPACT_ATOMS: atom_id res chain seq x y z
N MET A 1 8.13 18.74 -7.89
CA MET A 1 8.64 17.38 -7.64
C MET A 1 10.06 17.44 -7.13
N GLU A 2 11.01 17.98 -7.90
CA GLU A 2 12.41 18.12 -7.49
C GLU A 2 12.61 19.00 -6.25
N LEU A 3 11.88 20.12 -6.16
CA LEU A 3 11.85 21.01 -4.98
C LEU A 3 11.34 20.32 -3.69
N LEU A 4 10.60 19.22 -3.82
CA LEU A 4 10.09 18.41 -2.70
C LEU A 4 10.91 17.12 -2.49
N GLY A 5 12.00 16.92 -3.25
CA GLY A 5 12.76 15.67 -3.25
C GLY A 5 12.00 14.45 -3.78
N LEU A 6 10.86 14.65 -4.45
CA LEU A 6 10.01 13.56 -4.93
C LEU A 6 10.40 13.12 -6.34
N ARG A 7 10.49 11.80 -6.54
CA ARG A 7 10.68 11.17 -7.86
C ARG A 7 9.58 11.62 -8.81
N ARG A 8 9.94 11.96 -10.05
CA ARG A 8 8.96 12.24 -11.11
C ARG A 8 8.14 10.98 -11.42
N VAL A 9 6.82 11.09 -11.39
CA VAL A 9 5.88 9.99 -11.64
C VAL A 9 5.02 10.28 -12.87
N ARG A 10 4.50 9.23 -13.51
CA ARG A 10 3.52 9.40 -14.58
C ARG A 10 2.17 9.78 -13.97
N LEU A 11 1.32 10.47 -14.74
CA LEU A 11 -0.03 10.81 -14.30
C LEU A 11 -0.85 9.55 -13.93
N TYR A 12 -0.63 8.45 -14.66
CA TYR A 12 -1.24 7.16 -14.36
C TYR A 12 -0.87 6.66 -12.96
N ASP A 13 0.39 6.79 -12.56
CA ASP A 13 0.86 6.36 -11.23
C ASP A 13 0.25 7.24 -10.14
N ALA A 14 0.17 8.55 -10.37
CA ALA A 14 -0.48 9.49 -9.45
C ALA A 14 -1.97 9.17 -9.27
N ARG A 15 -2.69 8.87 -10.35
CA ARG A 15 -4.08 8.39 -10.30
C ARG A 15 -4.20 7.13 -9.45
N SER A 16 -3.29 6.17 -9.64
CA SER A 16 -3.27 4.95 -8.85
C SER A 16 -3.08 5.24 -7.37
N SER A 17 -2.14 6.11 -6.99
CA SER A 17 -1.91 6.50 -5.60
C SER A 17 -3.13 7.17 -4.97
N CYS A 18 -3.82 8.08 -5.68
CA CYS A 18 -5.03 8.70 -5.18
C CYS A 18 -6.13 7.68 -4.89
N PHE A 19 -6.35 6.70 -5.77
CA PHE A 19 -7.36 5.68 -5.54
C PHE A 19 -6.99 4.70 -4.43
N THR A 20 -5.71 4.34 -4.28
CA THR A 20 -5.23 3.58 -3.11
C THR A 20 -5.52 4.33 -1.80
N PHE A 21 -5.20 5.62 -1.75
CA PHE A 21 -5.47 6.44 -0.58
C PHE A 21 -6.97 6.46 -0.23
N LEU A 22 -7.83 6.71 -1.22
CA LEU A 22 -9.28 6.73 -1.02
C LEU A 22 -9.85 5.36 -0.59
N ALA A 23 -9.34 4.27 -1.17
CA ALA A 23 -9.75 2.91 -0.80
C ALA A 23 -9.47 2.62 0.68
N ASN A 24 -8.32 3.05 1.19
CA ASN A 24 -7.91 2.81 2.57
C ASN A 24 -8.55 3.80 3.56
N ASN A 25 -9.12 4.92 3.11
CA ASN A 25 -9.74 5.96 3.95
C ASN A 25 -11.28 5.90 3.96
N GLY A 26 -11.87 4.72 3.70
CA GLY A 26 -13.29 4.47 3.93
C GLY A 26 -14.23 4.89 2.80
N VAL A 27 -13.72 5.22 1.61
CA VAL A 27 -14.58 5.45 0.44
C VAL A 27 -15.24 4.13 0.03
N PRO A 28 -16.58 4.07 -0.10
CA PRO A 28 -17.26 2.84 -0.51
C PRO A 28 -16.80 2.34 -1.88
N ASP A 29 -16.58 1.03 -2.00
CA ASP A 29 -15.92 0.44 -3.17
C ASP A 29 -16.67 0.66 -4.49
N HIS A 30 -18.00 0.74 -4.44
CA HIS A 30 -18.82 0.98 -5.63
C HIS A 30 -18.68 2.42 -6.15
N ILE A 31 -18.50 3.40 -5.26
CA ILE A 31 -18.19 4.79 -5.63
C ILE A 31 -16.79 4.87 -6.20
N LEU A 32 -15.81 4.25 -5.53
CA LEU A 32 -14.44 4.20 -6.00
C LEU A 32 -14.33 3.53 -7.37
N ALA A 33 -15.06 2.43 -7.61
CA ALA A 33 -15.12 1.77 -8.90
C ALA A 33 -15.72 2.66 -9.99
N ARG A 34 -16.78 3.42 -9.67
CA ARG A 34 -17.39 4.37 -10.60
C ARG A 34 -16.42 5.48 -10.99
N TRP A 35 -15.68 6.05 -10.04
CA TRP A 35 -14.64 7.06 -10.33
C TRP A 35 -13.44 6.49 -11.08
N ALA A 36 -13.05 5.25 -10.78
CA ALA A 36 -12.00 4.54 -11.50
C ALA A 36 -12.43 4.10 -12.92
N GLY A 37 -13.72 4.20 -13.26
CA GLY A 37 -14.25 3.72 -14.54
C GLY A 37 -14.26 2.19 -14.65
N HIS A 38 -14.22 1.47 -13.53
CA HIS A 38 -14.28 0.02 -13.50
C HIS A 38 -15.73 -0.45 -13.47
N THR A 39 -16.07 -1.41 -14.32
CA THR A 39 -17.38 -2.05 -14.36
C THR A 39 -17.59 -3.04 -13.21
N ASN A 40 -16.50 -3.53 -12.60
CA ASN A 40 -16.53 -4.52 -11.53
C ASN A 40 -15.79 -4.01 -10.29
N VAL A 41 -16.51 -3.96 -9.17
CA VAL A 41 -15.98 -3.56 -7.85
C VAL A 41 -14.83 -4.45 -7.38
N LYS A 42 -14.87 -5.76 -7.70
CA LYS A 42 -13.80 -6.70 -7.34
C LYS A 42 -12.47 -6.31 -7.99
N THR A 43 -12.51 -5.77 -9.21
CA THR A 43 -11.32 -5.25 -9.91
C THR A 43 -10.74 -4.07 -9.14
N THR A 44 -11.58 -3.11 -8.74
CA THR A 44 -11.16 -1.94 -7.95
C THR A 44 -10.52 -2.35 -6.63
N LYS A 45 -11.15 -3.26 -5.87
CA LYS A 45 -10.58 -3.78 -4.61
C LYS A 45 -9.22 -4.39 -4.81
N ARG A 46 -9.09 -5.28 -5.80
CA ARG A 46 -7.83 -5.95 -6.12
C ARG A 46 -6.69 -4.98 -6.41
N TRP A 47 -6.98 -3.86 -7.08
CA TRP A 47 -5.97 -2.90 -7.47
C TRP A 47 -5.60 -1.90 -6.36
N TYR A 48 -6.60 -1.40 -5.63
CA TYR A 48 -6.41 -0.22 -4.76
C TYR A 48 -6.46 -0.51 -3.27
N VAL A 49 -7.05 -1.62 -2.82
CA VAL A 49 -6.96 -2.00 -1.40
C VAL A 49 -5.60 -2.63 -1.18
N LYS A 50 -4.69 -1.86 -0.57
CA LYS A 50 -3.31 -2.25 -0.29
C LYS A 50 -3.08 -2.17 1.22
N PRO A 51 -2.38 -3.14 1.82
CA PRO A 51 -1.96 -3.01 3.21
C PRO A 51 -1.08 -1.78 3.37
N ASP A 52 -1.28 -1.05 4.45
CA ASP A 52 -0.46 0.09 4.84
C ASP A 52 0.88 -0.40 5.43
N VAL A 53 1.88 0.49 5.45
CA VAL A 53 3.17 0.23 6.11
C VAL A 53 2.97 -0.13 7.58
N GLU A 54 2.00 0.51 8.24
CA GLU A 54 1.63 0.20 9.62
C GLU A 54 1.07 -1.22 9.78
N ASP A 55 0.22 -1.66 8.85
CA ASP A 55 -0.32 -3.04 8.84
C ASP A 55 0.81 -4.07 8.71
N LEU A 56 1.86 -3.74 7.95
CA LEU A 56 3.00 -4.60 7.70
C LEU A 56 4.09 -4.54 8.78
N ARG A 57 4.05 -3.54 9.68
CA ARG A 57 5.10 -3.33 10.69
C ARG A 57 5.23 -4.52 11.64
N GLY A 58 4.11 -5.12 12.05
CA GLY A 58 4.13 -6.30 12.91
C GLY A 58 4.87 -7.48 12.28
N ALA A 59 4.61 -7.72 10.97
CA ALA A 59 5.31 -8.76 10.23
C ALA A 59 6.82 -8.46 10.10
N ALA A 60 7.19 -7.19 9.90
CA ALA A 60 8.59 -6.77 9.87
C ALA A 60 9.30 -7.00 11.22
N THR A 61 8.66 -6.68 12.34
CA THR A 61 9.22 -6.93 13.69
C THR A 61 9.41 -8.42 13.98
N THR A 62 8.44 -9.26 13.63
CA THR A 62 8.60 -10.72 13.78
C THR A 62 9.75 -11.24 12.93
N TRP A 63 9.86 -10.77 11.69
CA TRP A 63 10.97 -11.11 10.81
C TRP A 63 12.32 -10.65 11.36
N ASP A 64 12.35 -9.47 12.00
CA ASP A 64 13.54 -8.93 12.66
C ASP A 64 14.07 -9.89 13.76
N GLY A 65 13.18 -10.34 14.64
CA GLY A 65 13.55 -11.30 15.69
C GLY A 65 14.02 -12.66 15.19
N LEU A 66 13.59 -13.08 13.98
CA LEU A 66 14.02 -14.35 13.38
C LEU A 66 15.43 -14.28 12.79
N HIS A 67 15.87 -13.14 12.26
CA HIS A 67 17.24 -13.03 11.72
C HIS A 67 18.29 -12.86 12.84
N VAL A 68 17.92 -12.25 13.97
CA VAL A 68 18.81 -12.10 15.13
C VAL A 68 18.96 -13.42 15.90
N GLY A 69 18.05 -14.38 15.74
CA GLY A 69 18.01 -15.68 16.45
C GLY A 69 18.99 -16.77 16.01
N ALA A 70 20.04 -16.45 15.24
CA ALA A 70 21.09 -17.41 14.85
C ALA A 70 22.52 -16.95 15.22
N ALA A 71 22.68 -15.82 15.93
CA ALA A 71 23.99 -15.26 16.24
C ALA A 71 24.43 -15.42 17.71
N GLU A 72 23.60 -15.95 18.61
CA GLU A 72 23.98 -16.06 20.03
C GLU A 72 23.60 -17.41 20.64
N GLY A 73 24.51 -18.37 20.45
CA GLY A 73 24.78 -19.49 21.34
C GLY A 73 26.24 -19.88 21.12
N GLN A 74 27.12 -20.08 22.10
CA GLN A 74 27.01 -20.24 23.54
C GLN A 74 28.38 -19.84 24.13
N GLU A 75 28.41 -19.08 25.23
CA GLU A 75 29.56 -19.07 26.16
C GLU A 75 29.19 -19.90 27.39
#